data_AF-A0A7L2SRM7-F1
#
_entry.id   AF-A0A7L2SRM7-F1
#
_cell.length_a   1.000
_cell.length_b   1.000
_cell.length_c   1.000
_cell.angle_alpha   90.00
_cell.angle_beta   90.00
_cell.angle_gamma   90.00
#
_symmetry.space_group_name_H-M   'P 1'
#
loop_
_entity.id
_entity.type
_entity.pdbx_description
1 polymer ?
#
loop_
_entity_poly.entity_id
_entity_poly.type
_entity_poly.pdbx_seq_one_letter_code
_entity_poly.pdbx_strand_id
1 'polypeptide(L)'
;KWSFEELGFLSRKVANVLTKECGLQKGDRLILILPRIPEWWLVKVACIRAGIVVIPGTSQLSAKDILYRLQASKATCIITTHTLAPAVDSVAPQCPLLKTKLVVSQGSRQGWLNLAELC
;
A
#
# COMPACT_ATOMS: atom_id res chain seq x y z
N LYS A 1 -16.23 10.34 7.27
CA LYS A 1 -16.46 9.90 8.67
C LYS A 1 -16.93 8.46 8.60
N TRP A 2 -16.34 7.54 9.36
CA TRP A 2 -16.75 6.13 9.39
C TRP A 2 -17.17 5.73 10.80
N SER A 3 -18.21 4.90 10.91
CA SER A 3 -18.51 4.15 12.13
C SER A 3 -17.54 2.98 12.31
N PHE A 4 -17.52 2.36 13.49
CA PHE A 4 -16.73 1.15 13.73
C PHE A 4 -17.19 -0.02 12.85
N GLU A 5 -18.49 -0.12 12.57
CA GLU A 5 -19.06 -1.13 11.69
C GLU A 5 -18.61 -0.94 10.24
N GLU A 6 -18.69 0.30 9.73
CA GLU A 6 -18.22 0.65 8.39
C GLU A 6 -16.72 0.39 8.25
N LEU A 7 -15.92 0.79 9.25
CA LEU A 7 -14.50 0.49 9.28
C LEU A 7 -14.25 -1.02 9.26
N GLY A 8 -15.03 -1.80 10.02
CA GLY A 8 -14.96 -3.25 10.04
C GLY A 8 -15.25 -3.87 8.68
N PHE A 9 -16.28 -3.39 7.98
CA PHE A 9 -16.64 -3.85 6.65
C PHE A 9 -15.59 -3.47 5.59
N LEU A 10 -15.21 -2.20 5.53
CA LEU A 10 -14.23 -1.70 4.57
C LEU A 10 -12.86 -2.36 4.76
N SER A 11 -12.43 -2.55 6.02
CA SER A 11 -11.13 -3.17 6.28
C SER A 11 -11.10 -4.66 5.93
N ARG A 12 -12.25 -5.36 5.91
CA ARG A 12 -12.36 -6.72 5.35
C ARG A 12 -12.23 -6.71 3.83
N LYS A 13 -12.88 -5.76 3.16
CA LYS A 13 -12.76 -5.57 1.71
C LYS A 13 -11.30 -5.30 1.32
N VAL A 14 -10.64 -4.33 1.95
CA VAL A 14 -9.22 -4.04 1.69
C VAL A 14 -8.34 -5.27 1.97
N ALA A 15 -8.58 -6.02 3.05
CA ALA A 15 -7.81 -7.23 3.33
C ALA A 15 -7.97 -8.30 2.23
N ASN A 16 -9.17 -8.45 1.66
CA ASN A 16 -9.41 -9.33 0.51
C ASN A 16 -8.67 -8.83 -0.73
N VAL A 17 -8.66 -7.52 -0.99
CA VAL A 17 -7.89 -6.94 -2.11
C VAL A 17 -6.39 -7.21 -1.96
N LEU A 18 -5.84 -7.01 -0.75
CA LEU A 18 -4.43 -7.26 -0.45
C LEU A 18 -4.05 -8.74 -0.66
N THR A 19 -4.93 -9.68 -0.30
CA THR A 19 -4.63 -11.11 -0.41
C THR A 19 -4.91 -11.67 -1.81
N LYS A 20 -6.02 -11.28 -2.44
CA LYS A 20 -6.46 -11.83 -3.73
C LYS A 20 -5.83 -11.10 -4.92
N GLU A 21 -5.95 -9.78 -4.97
CA GLU A 21 -5.44 -8.99 -6.10
C GLU A 21 -3.93 -8.76 -5.98
N CYS A 22 -3.44 -8.53 -4.76
CA CYS A 22 -2.01 -8.29 -4.53
C CYS A 22 -1.21 -9.56 -4.22
N GLY A 23 -1.88 -10.70 -4.03
CA GLY A 23 -1.25 -12.00 -3.74
C GLY A 23 -0.48 -12.03 -2.42
N LEU A 24 -0.77 -11.13 -1.47
CA LEU A 24 -0.03 -11.04 -0.22
C LEU A 24 -0.43 -12.16 0.74
N GLN A 25 0.57 -12.69 1.43
CA GLN A 25 0.41 -13.75 2.42
C GLN A 25 0.75 -13.26 3.83
N LYS A 26 0.38 -14.04 4.84
CA LYS A 26 0.75 -13.77 6.23
C LYS A 26 2.28 -13.68 6.35
N GLY A 27 2.76 -12.61 6.95
CA GLY A 27 4.19 -12.32 7.11
C GLY A 27 4.80 -11.50 5.97
N ASP A 28 4.10 -11.31 4.86
CA ASP A 28 4.54 -10.38 3.81
C ASP A 28 4.57 -8.95 4.34
N ARG A 29 5.42 -8.13 3.73
CA ARG A 29 5.68 -6.76 4.16
C ARG A 29 5.14 -5.77 3.14
N LEU A 30 4.38 -4.81 3.65
CA LEU A 30 3.75 -3.75 2.88
C LEU A 30 4.26 -2.40 3.35
N ILE A 31 4.81 -1.61 2.43
CA ILE A 31 5.16 -0.21 2.69
C ILE A 31 3.93 0.66 2.51
N LEU A 32 3.60 1.47 3.52
CA LEU A 32 2.45 2.37 3.50
C LEU A 32 2.92 3.82 3.59
N ILE A 33 2.82 4.55 2.47
CA ILE A 33 3.18 5.97 2.39
C ILE A 33 1.96 6.77 1.93
N LEU A 34 1.10 7.14 2.88
CA LEU A 34 -0.03 8.02 2.62
C LEU A 34 0.07 9.25 3.54
N PRO A 35 -0.45 10.41 3.10
CA PRO A 35 -0.64 11.57 3.97
C PRO A 35 -1.67 11.26 5.07
N ARG A 36 -2.04 12.27 5.87
CA ARG A 36 -3.04 12.14 6.93
C ARG A 36 -4.47 12.02 6.37
N ILE A 37 -4.72 10.94 5.63
CA ILE A 37 -6.02 10.60 5.04
C ILE A 37 -6.61 9.34 5.70
N PRO A 38 -7.94 9.17 5.73
CA PRO A 38 -8.60 8.05 6.42
C PRO A 38 -8.14 6.66 5.94
N GLU A 39 -7.80 6.52 4.66
CA GLU A 39 -7.32 5.29 4.03
C GLU A 39 -6.05 4.76 4.69
N TRP A 40 -5.21 5.63 5.27
CA TRP A 40 -4.03 5.21 6.02
C TRP A 40 -4.40 4.30 7.19
N TRP A 41 -5.45 4.64 7.94
CA TRP A 41 -5.95 3.82 9.05
C TRP A 41 -6.66 2.57 8.55
N LEU A 42 -7.46 2.71 7.50
CA LEU A 42 -8.18 1.59 6.89
C LEU A 42 -7.24 0.48 6.43
N VAL A 43 -6.18 0.83 5.68
CA VAL A 43 -5.16 -0.10 5.21
C VAL A 43 -4.42 -0.73 6.39
N LYS A 44 -4.07 0.05 7.41
CA LYS A 44 -3.38 -0.48 8.59
C LYS A 44 -4.22 -1.56 9.30
N VAL A 45 -5.52 -1.33 9.50
CA VAL A 45 -6.44 -2.32 10.10
C VAL A 45 -6.60 -3.54 9.18
N ALA A 46 -6.68 -3.33 7.87
CA ALA A 46 -6.77 -4.42 6.90
C ALA A 46 -5.53 -5.32 6.90
N CYS A 47 -4.33 -4.74 6.97
CA CYS A 47 -3.08 -5.49 7.07
C CYS A 47 -3.00 -6.30 8.36
N ILE A 48 -3.39 -5.74 9.50
CA ILE A 48 -3.45 -6.48 10.77
C ILE A 48 -4.38 -7.70 10.63
N ARG A 49 -5.56 -7.52 10.01
CA ARG A 49 -6.49 -8.62 9.77
C ARG A 49 -5.92 -9.70 8.84
N ALA A 50 -5.20 -9.31 7.79
CA ALA A 50 -4.58 -10.22 6.83
C ALA A 50 -3.26 -10.84 7.33
N GLY A 51 -2.74 -10.40 8.48
CA GLY A 51 -1.44 -10.83 8.99
C GLY A 51 -0.24 -10.29 8.19
N ILE A 52 -0.42 -9.15 7.52
CA ILE A 52 0.59 -8.45 6.72
C ILE A 52 1.33 -7.45 7.63
N VAL A 53 2.66 -7.42 7.53
CA VAL A 53 3.52 -6.52 8.28
C VAL A 53 3.54 -5.14 7.62
N VAL A 54 3.01 -4.13 8.32
CA VAL A 54 2.95 -2.75 7.82
C VAL A 54 4.23 -2.00 8.17
N ILE A 55 4.82 -1.35 7.16
CA ILE A 55 6.00 -0.50 7.30
C ILE A 55 5.60 0.92 6.91
N PRO A 56 5.24 1.78 7.88
CA PRO A 56 4.83 3.14 7.58
C PRO A 56 6.02 4.00 7.13
N GLY A 57 5.75 4.89 6.17
CA GLY A 57 6.70 5.91 5.72
C GLY A 57 6.06 7.30 5.66
N THR A 58 6.88 8.35 5.74
CA THR A 58 6.45 9.74 5.55
C THR A 58 6.29 10.06 4.07
N SER A 59 5.37 10.96 3.73
CA SER A 59 5.18 11.45 2.36
C SER A 59 6.34 12.32 1.84
N GLN A 60 7.30 12.66 2.70
CA GLN A 60 8.50 13.46 2.37
C GLN A 60 9.67 12.60 1.88
N LEU A 61 9.51 11.28 1.77
CA LEU A 61 10.58 10.38 1.33
C LEU A 61 10.97 10.66 -0.12
N SER A 62 12.28 10.76 -0.38
CA SER A 62 12.81 10.80 -1.74
C SER A 62 12.79 9.42 -2.38
N ALA A 63 12.98 9.34 -3.70
CA ALA A 63 13.11 8.06 -4.40
C ALA A 63 14.22 7.18 -3.79
N LYS A 64 15.35 7.78 -3.37
CA LYS A 64 16.45 7.05 -2.71
C LYS A 64 16.02 6.42 -1.39
N ASP A 65 15.23 7.15 -0.59
CA ASP A 65 14.75 6.63 0.70
C ASP A 65 13.72 5.50 0.50
N ILE A 66 12.87 5.62 -0.53
CA ILE A 66 11.92 4.58 -0.92
C ILE A 66 12.66 3.31 -1.35
N LEU A 67 13.69 3.46 -2.20
CA LEU A 67 14.53 2.34 -2.65
C LEU A 67 15.18 1.64 -1.47
N TYR A 68 15.82 2.39 -0.58
CA TYR A 68 16.46 1.85 0.62
C TYR A 68 15.45 1.05 1.46
N ARG A 69 14.26 1.61 1.70
CA ARG A 69 13.21 0.93 2.49
C ARG A 69 12.70 -0.33 1.80
N LEU A 70 12.46 -0.30 0.49
CA LEU A 70 12.01 -1.48 -0.28
C LEU A 70 13.03 -2.62 -0.17
N GLN A 71 14.32 -2.31 -0.33
CA GLN A 71 15.40 -3.29 -0.28
C GLN A 71 15.65 -3.81 1.14
N ALA A 72 15.80 -2.90 2.11
CA ALA A 72 16.09 -3.26 3.51
C ALA A 72 14.93 -4.06 4.12
N SER A 73 13.70 -3.67 3.82
CA SER A 73 12.53 -4.38 4.33
C SER A 73 12.18 -5.62 3.54
N LYS A 74 12.66 -5.79 2.30
CA LYS A 74 12.19 -6.87 1.40
C LYS A 74 10.66 -6.87 1.30
N ALA A 75 10.08 -5.67 1.13
CA ALA A 75 8.64 -5.49 0.97
C ALA A 75 8.18 -5.97 -0.41
N THR A 76 7.01 -6.62 -0.43
CA THR A 76 6.42 -7.19 -1.64
C THR A 76 5.32 -6.29 -2.22
N CYS A 77 4.84 -5.33 -1.44
CA CYS A 77 3.81 -4.38 -1.83
C CYS A 77 4.11 -2.97 -1.32
N ILE A 78 3.69 -1.96 -2.08
CA ILE A 78 3.71 -0.56 -1.68
C ILE A 78 2.36 0.11 -1.98
N ILE A 79 1.87 0.89 -1.02
CA ILE A 79 0.65 1.71 -1.17
C ILE A 79 1.03 3.16 -1.00
N THR A 80 0.71 3.99 -2.00
CA THR A 80 1.05 5.41 -1.99
C THR A 80 0.02 6.29 -2.72
N THR A 81 0.23 7.60 -2.71
CA THR A 81 -0.56 8.57 -3.50
C THR A 81 -0.03 8.72 -4.91
N HIS A 82 -0.85 9.29 -5.80
CA HIS A 82 -0.49 9.60 -7.18
C HIS A 82 0.77 10.51 -7.28
N THR A 83 0.97 11.40 -6.31
CA THR A 83 2.13 12.31 -6.27
C THR A 83 3.46 11.60 -6.09
N LEU A 84 3.50 10.51 -5.32
CA LEU A 84 4.74 9.77 -5.03
C LEU A 84 4.91 8.53 -5.93
N ALA A 85 3.86 8.12 -6.63
CA ALA A 85 3.92 7.00 -7.58
C ALA A 85 5.06 7.11 -8.62
N PRO A 86 5.38 8.29 -9.21
CA PRO A 86 6.54 8.43 -10.10
C PRO A 86 7.88 8.11 -9.42
N ALA A 87 8.04 8.48 -8.15
CA ALA A 87 9.26 8.19 -7.40
C ALA A 87 9.39 6.70 -7.07
N VAL A 88 8.28 5.99 -6.90
CA VAL A 88 8.26 4.52 -6.76
C VAL A 88 8.57 3.85 -8.11
N ASP A 89 7.98 4.35 -9.20
CA ASP A 89 8.21 3.80 -10.54
C ASP A 89 9.68 3.89 -10.98
N SER A 90 10.39 4.96 -10.60
CA SER A 90 11.81 5.12 -10.94
C SER A 90 12.73 4.12 -10.21
N VAL A 91 12.29 3.56 -9.08
CA VAL A 91 13.08 2.63 -8.27
C VAL A 91 12.57 1.18 -8.31
N ALA A 92 11.34 0.95 -8.77
CA ALA A 92 10.74 -0.37 -8.90
C ALA A 92 11.61 -1.37 -9.71
N PRO A 93 12.28 -0.99 -10.81
CA PRO A 93 13.17 -1.91 -11.54
C PRO A 93 14.35 -2.44 -10.71
N GLN A 94 14.73 -1.74 -9.65
CA GLN A 94 15.83 -2.11 -8.74
C GLN A 94 15.35 -2.95 -7.54
N CYS A 95 14.05 -3.25 -7.47
CA CYS A 95 13.41 -3.93 -6.35
C CYS A 95 12.73 -5.23 -6.84
N PRO A 96 13.47 -6.33 -7.02
CA PRO A 96 12.94 -7.57 -7.59
C PRO A 96 11.86 -8.23 -6.73
N LEU A 97 11.80 -7.89 -5.43
CA LEU A 97 10.80 -8.41 -4.50
C LEU A 97 9.49 -7.64 -4.55
N LEU A 98 9.47 -6.42 -5.12
CA LEU A 98 8.27 -5.61 -5.21
C LEU A 98 7.36 -6.18 -6.31
N LYS A 99 6.27 -6.84 -5.91
CA LYS A 99 5.33 -7.49 -6.82
C LYS A 99 4.19 -6.57 -7.21
N THR A 100 3.66 -5.82 -6.24
CA THR A 100 2.44 -5.04 -6.42
C THR A 100 2.59 -3.61 -5.93
N LYS A 101 1.89 -2.71 -6.61
CA LYS A 101 1.90 -1.26 -6.37
C LYS A 101 0.47 -0.77 -6.38
N LEU A 102 0.03 -0.14 -5.30
CA LEU A 102 -1.31 0.43 -5.19
C LEU A 102 -1.25 1.95 -5.02
N VAL A 103 -2.18 2.62 -5.70
CA VAL A 103 -2.39 4.05 -5.57
C VAL A 103 -3.71 4.33 -4.85
N VAL A 104 -3.70 5.34 -3.99
CA VAL A 104 -4.91 5.94 -3.43
C VAL A 104 -5.16 7.26 -4.14
N SER A 105 -6.03 7.27 -5.15
CA SER A 105 -6.45 8.45 -5.90
C SER A 105 -7.79 8.26 -6.59
N GLN A 106 -8.42 9.38 -6.97
CA GLN A 106 -9.66 9.39 -7.76
C GLN A 106 -9.48 8.96 -9.22
N GLY A 107 -8.23 8.81 -9.69
CA GLY A 107 -7.92 8.36 -11.05
C GLY A 107 -7.06 7.09 -11.04
N SER A 108 -7.04 6.41 -12.18
CA SER A 108 -6.22 5.22 -12.43
C SER A 108 -4.82 5.60 -12.94
N ARG A 109 -3.86 4.70 -12.73
CA ARG A 109 -2.48 4.84 -13.23
C ARG A 109 -2.04 3.51 -13.83
N GLN A 110 -1.50 3.53 -15.04
CA GLN A 110 -1.06 2.32 -15.72
C GLN A 110 0.03 1.58 -14.90
N GLY A 111 -0.13 0.27 -14.71
CA GLY A 111 0.80 -0.55 -13.91
C GLY A 111 0.64 -0.40 -12.39
N TRP A 112 -0.46 0.22 -11.94
CA TRP A 112 -0.84 0.37 -10.53
C TRP A 112 -2.28 -0.09 -10.33
N LEU A 113 -2.55 -0.74 -9.20
CA LEU A 113 -3.92 -1.00 -8.76
C LEU A 113 -4.46 0.24 -8.04
N ASN A 114 -5.74 0.57 -8.22
CA ASN A 114 -6.37 1.66 -7.49
C ASN A 114 -7.16 1.11 -6.29
N LEU A 115 -6.76 1.50 -5.08
CA LEU A 115 -7.44 1.04 -3.86
C LEU A 115 -8.91 1.49 -3.81
N ALA A 116 -9.21 2.68 -4.34
CA ALA A 116 -10.56 3.25 -4.31
C ALA A 116 -11.53 2.56 -5.28
N GLU A 117 -11.03 1.99 -6.38
CA GLU A 117 -11.85 1.24 -7.35
C GLU A 117 -12.16 -0.18 -6.88
N LEU A 118 -11.35 -0.72 -5.96
CA LEU A 118 -11.42 -2.10 -5.49
C LEU A 118 -12.21 -2.28 -4.17
N CYS A 119 -12.71 -1.19 -3.57
CA CYS A 119 -13.37 -1.19 -2.26
C CYS A 119 -14.77 -0.55 -2.31
#